data_AF-A0A9P6QRW6-F1
#
_entry.id   AF-A0A9P6QRW6-F1
#
_cell.length_a   1.000
_cell.length_b   1.000
_cell.length_c   1.000
_cell.angle_alpha   90.00
_cell.angle_beta   90.00
_cell.angle_gamma   90.00
#
_symmetry.space_group_name_H-M   'P 1'
#
loop_
_entity.id
_entity.type
_entity.pdbx_description
1 polymer ?
#
loop_
_entity_poly.entity_id
_entity_poly.type
_entity_poly.pdbx_seq_one_letter_code
_entity_poly.pdbx_strand_id
1 'polypeptide(L)'
;MSHAASNRPSVQTRHKGGISDPIKKDHRELEEYYHKIIDSKNEDEKTRWSNQFTWELARHSVGEELVVYPRMREVLKDGDSLVDKDLREHQEPPFETVVGLLTAPIDKLRDLFARFPKDN
;
A
#
# COMPACT_ATOMS: atom_id res chain seq x y z
N MET A 1 28.11 -20.29 -39.71
CA MET A 1 26.81 -19.73 -39.29
C MET A 1 26.77 -19.77 -37.77
N SER A 2 27.14 -18.68 -37.10
CA SER A 2 27.22 -18.62 -35.63
C SER A 2 26.12 -17.70 -35.11
N HIS A 3 25.26 -18.24 -34.24
CA HIS A 3 24.19 -17.51 -33.57
C HIS A 3 24.76 -16.50 -32.58
N ALA A 4 24.34 -15.24 -32.69
CA ALA A 4 24.58 -14.21 -31.69
C ALA A 4 23.60 -14.40 -30.53
N ALA A 5 24.12 -14.65 -29.33
CA ALA A 5 23.35 -14.66 -28.10
C ALA A 5 22.93 -13.22 -27.76
N SER A 6 21.63 -12.96 -27.82
CA SER A 6 21.00 -11.70 -27.40
C SER A 6 21.11 -11.54 -25.88
N ASN A 7 22.04 -10.71 -25.42
CA ASN A 7 22.18 -10.34 -24.02
C ASN A 7 21.10 -9.29 -23.65
N ARG A 8 19.92 -9.74 -23.18
CA ARG A 8 18.89 -8.83 -22.64
C ARG A 8 19.31 -8.38 -21.23
N PRO A 9 19.35 -7.07 -20.94
CA PRO A 9 19.62 -6.61 -19.58
C PRO A 9 18.42 -6.99 -18.69
N SER A 10 18.69 -7.68 -17.58
CA SER A 10 17.71 -7.89 -16.52
C SER A 10 17.41 -6.54 -15.86
N VAL A 11 16.17 -6.07 -15.99
CA VAL A 11 15.70 -4.91 -15.24
C VAL A 11 15.50 -5.33 -13.79
N GLN A 12 16.57 -5.26 -13.01
CA GLN A 12 16.53 -5.35 -11.55
C GLN A 12 16.56 -3.93 -11.00
N THR A 13 15.43 -3.23 -11.01
CA THR A 13 15.28 -1.99 -10.22
C THR A 13 15.12 -2.37 -8.77
N ARG A 14 16.24 -2.63 -8.08
CA ARG A 14 16.26 -2.85 -6.62
C ARG A 14 15.85 -1.53 -5.96
N HIS A 15 14.64 -1.43 -5.42
CA HIS A 15 14.26 -0.33 -4.54
C HIS A 15 15.22 -0.35 -3.34
N LYS A 16 15.88 0.78 -3.03
CA LYS A 16 16.87 0.88 -1.92
C LYS A 16 16.24 0.70 -0.51
N GLY A 17 14.96 0.40 -0.42
CA GLY A 17 14.18 0.26 0.80
C GLY A 17 13.38 -1.04 0.79
N GLY A 18 13.05 -1.56 1.98
CA GLY A 18 12.20 -2.75 2.11
C GLY A 18 10.78 -2.49 1.61
N ILE A 19 9.95 -3.54 1.51
CA ILE A 19 8.56 -3.45 1.04
C ILE A 19 7.71 -2.41 1.79
N SER A 20 8.11 -2.04 3.01
CA SER A 20 7.45 -0.98 3.79
C SER A 20 7.47 0.40 3.14
N ASP A 21 8.49 0.72 2.35
CA ASP A 21 8.67 2.06 1.79
C ASP A 21 7.65 2.40 0.69
N PRO A 22 7.41 1.53 -0.32
CA PRO A 22 6.32 1.76 -1.26
C PRO A 22 4.94 1.75 -0.60
N ILE A 23 4.67 0.88 0.38
CA ILE A 23 3.40 0.86 1.12
C ILE A 23 3.14 2.20 1.82
N LYS A 24 4.14 2.74 2.52
CA LYS A 24 4.03 4.06 3.17
C LYS A 24 3.86 5.20 2.17
N LYS A 25 4.39 5.07 0.96
CA LYS A 25 4.19 6.04 -0.11
C LYS A 25 2.74 6.01 -0.58
N ASP A 26 2.19 4.83 -0.83
CA ASP A 26 0.79 4.66 -1.22
C ASP A 26 -0.15 5.28 -0.17
N HIS A 27 0.09 5.06 1.13
CA HIS A 27 -0.70 5.69 2.21
C HIS A 27 -0.70 7.21 2.12
N ARG A 28 0.48 7.84 1.96
CA ARG A 28 0.57 9.31 1.86
C ARG A 28 -0.15 9.85 0.62
N GLU A 29 -0.09 9.12 -0.50
CA GLU A 29 -0.78 9.51 -1.73
C GLU A 29 -2.31 9.37 -1.59
N LEU A 30 -2.80 8.31 -0.94
CA LEU A 30 -4.22 8.15 -0.62
C LEU A 30 -4.74 9.27 0.28
N GLU A 31 -3.98 9.67 1.30
CA GLU A 31 -4.29 10.83 2.16
C GLU A 31 -4.37 12.12 1.34
N GLU A 32 -3.37 12.38 0.50
CA GLU A 32 -3.33 13.56 -0.35
C GLU A 32 -4.53 13.63 -1.30
N TYR A 33 -4.90 12.51 -1.94
CA TYR A 33 -6.05 12.48 -2.84
C TYR A 33 -7.37 12.68 -2.12
N TYR A 34 -7.52 12.10 -0.92
CA TYR A 34 -8.68 12.32 -0.07
C TYR A 34 -8.87 13.82 0.21
N HIS A 35 -7.81 14.52 0.65
CA HIS A 35 -7.86 15.96 0.88
C HIS A 35 -8.26 16.74 -0.38
N LYS A 36 -7.72 16.39 -1.55
CA LYS A 36 -8.11 17.03 -2.80
C LYS A 36 -9.59 16.80 -3.18
N ILE A 37 -10.18 15.67 -2.77
CA ILE A 37 -11.61 15.39 -2.99
C ILE A 37 -12.47 16.23 -2.04
N ILE A 38 -12.15 16.27 -0.75
CA ILE A 38 -13.00 16.95 0.25
C ILE A 38 -12.85 18.47 0.25
N ASP A 39 -11.66 18.99 -0.08
CA ASP A 39 -11.36 20.43 -0.01
C ASP A 39 -11.67 21.16 -1.33
N SER A 40 -11.73 20.45 -2.47
CA SER A 40 -11.98 21.08 -3.76
C SER A 40 -13.45 21.53 -3.90
N LYS A 41 -13.63 22.70 -4.52
CA LYS A 41 -14.94 23.22 -4.95
C LYS A 41 -15.23 22.97 -6.44
N ASN A 42 -14.27 22.37 -7.15
CA ASN A 42 -14.37 22.08 -8.58
C ASN A 42 -14.75 20.61 -8.79
N GLU A 43 -15.90 20.37 -9.42
CA GLU A 43 -16.42 19.02 -9.64
C GLU A 43 -15.53 18.18 -10.57
N ASP A 44 -14.81 18.80 -11.51
CA ASP A 44 -13.84 18.10 -12.37
C ASP A 44 -12.63 17.60 -11.57
N GLU A 45 -12.16 18.40 -10.61
CA GLU A 45 -11.07 18.01 -9.71
C GLU A 45 -11.51 16.90 -8.77
N LYS A 46 -12.71 17.02 -8.17
CA LYS A 46 -13.28 15.95 -7.34
C LYS A 46 -13.37 14.64 -8.10
N THR A 47 -13.88 14.68 -9.34
CA THR A 47 -14.00 13.49 -10.19
C THR A 47 -12.64 12.89 -10.51
N ARG A 48 -11.68 13.73 -10.91
CA ARG A 48 -10.31 13.28 -11.21
C ARG A 48 -9.67 12.59 -10.01
N TRP A 49 -9.69 13.23 -8.84
CA TRP A 49 -9.04 12.70 -7.65
C TRP A 49 -9.79 11.52 -7.04
N SER A 50 -11.12 11.46 -7.16
CA SER A 50 -11.92 10.28 -6.79
C SER A 50 -11.52 9.07 -7.63
N ASN A 51 -11.40 9.24 -8.95
CA ASN A 51 -10.96 8.15 -9.82
C ASN A 51 -9.54 7.70 -9.46
N GLN A 52 -8.61 8.63 -9.25
CA GLN A 52 -7.23 8.29 -8.87
C GLN A 52 -7.17 7.57 -7.52
N PHE A 53 -7.92 8.06 -6.53
CA PHE A 53 -8.03 7.44 -5.20
C PHE A 53 -8.56 6.01 -5.30
N THR A 54 -9.62 5.78 -6.06
CA THR A 54 -10.18 4.42 -6.25
C THR A 54 -9.17 3.46 -6.87
N TRP A 55 -8.42 3.88 -7.89
CA TRP A 55 -7.41 3.04 -8.53
C TRP A 55 -6.26 2.68 -7.58
N GLU A 56 -5.74 3.66 -6.86
CA GLU A 56 -4.61 3.47 -5.96
C GLU A 56 -5.02 2.66 -4.72
N LEU A 57 -6.23 2.87 -4.20
CA LEU A 57 -6.77 2.08 -3.08
C LEU A 57 -6.93 0.61 -3.49
N ALA A 58 -7.50 0.34 -4.66
CA ALA A 58 -7.64 -1.03 -5.14
C ALA A 58 -6.28 -1.73 -5.32
N ARG A 59 -5.29 -1.04 -5.90
CA ARG A 59 -3.93 -1.60 -6.02
C ARG A 59 -3.30 -1.88 -4.67
N HIS A 60 -3.47 -0.95 -3.73
CA HIS A 60 -2.93 -1.03 -2.38
C HIS A 60 -3.49 -2.23 -1.63
N SER A 61 -4.82 -2.35 -1.53
CA SER A 61 -5.48 -3.44 -0.80
C SER A 61 -5.14 -4.82 -1.39
N VAL A 62 -5.11 -4.96 -2.72
CA VAL A 62 -4.69 -6.22 -3.36
C VAL A 62 -3.21 -6.54 -3.08
N GLY A 63 -2.35 -5.52 -3.06
CA GLY A 63 -0.94 -5.68 -2.70
C GLY A 63 -0.76 -6.18 -1.27
N GLU A 64 -1.57 -5.69 -0.34
CA GLU A 64 -1.57 -6.14 1.05
C GLU A 64 -2.04 -7.59 1.16
N GLU A 65 -3.14 -7.97 0.50
CA GLU A 65 -3.66 -9.34 0.50
C GLU A 65 -2.68 -10.36 -0.07
N LEU A 66 -2.02 -10.03 -1.19
CA LEU A 66 -1.15 -10.97 -1.88
C LEU A 66 0.25 -11.10 -1.25
N VAL A 67 0.74 -10.03 -0.60
CA VAL A 67 2.15 -9.95 -0.19
C VAL A 67 2.30 -9.68 1.31
N VAL A 68 1.57 -8.72 1.85
CA VAL A 68 1.78 -8.22 3.22
C VAL A 68 1.11 -9.13 4.25
N TYR A 69 -0.16 -9.46 4.07
CA TYR A 69 -0.94 -10.26 5.01
C TYR A 69 -0.40 -11.68 5.20
N PRO A 70 0.00 -12.44 4.15
CA PRO A 70 0.61 -13.74 4.35
C PRO A 70 1.84 -13.64 5.25
N ARG A 71 2.69 -12.64 4.99
CA ARG A 71 3.91 -12.43 5.78
C ARG A 71 3.60 -11.98 7.20
N MET A 72 2.62 -11.10 7.41
CA MET A 72 2.19 -10.65 8.73
C MET A 72 1.69 -11.81 9.58
N ARG A 73 0.87 -12.71 9.02
CA ARG A 73 0.41 -13.92 9.72
C ARG A 73 1.57 -14.83 10.14
N GLU A 74 2.60 -14.95 9.31
CA GLU A 74 3.78 -15.79 9.61
C GLU A 74 4.71 -15.20 10.67
N VAL A 75 4.94 -13.87 10.67
CA VAL A 75 5.99 -13.26 11.50
C VAL A 75 5.50 -12.67 12.81
N LEU A 76 4.23 -12.28 12.88
CA LEU A 76 3.68 -11.59 14.03
C LEU A 76 2.96 -12.56 14.93
N LYS A 77 3.20 -12.41 16.24
CA LYS A 77 2.54 -13.23 17.27
C LYS A 77 1.01 -13.12 17.23
N ASP A 78 0.49 -11.96 16.84
CA ASP A 78 -0.91 -11.61 16.69
C ASP A 78 -1.31 -11.36 15.22
N GLY A 79 -0.54 -11.90 14.27
CA GLY A 79 -0.68 -11.63 12.84
C GLY A 79 -2.08 -11.94 12.29
N ASP A 80 -2.67 -13.07 12.67
CA ASP A 80 -4.03 -13.44 12.25
C ASP A 80 -5.06 -12.40 12.69
N SER A 81 -5.02 -11.98 13.96
CA SER A 81 -5.97 -10.99 14.50
C SER A 81 -5.82 -9.62 13.86
N LEU A 82 -4.57 -9.20 13.55
CA LEU A 82 -4.30 -7.95 12.86
C LEU A 82 -4.82 -7.97 11.43
N VAL A 83 -4.53 -9.03 10.67
CA VAL A 83 -5.00 -9.19 9.29
C VAL A 83 -6.52 -9.29 9.24
N ASP A 84 -7.15 -10.07 10.12
CA ASP A 84 -8.60 -10.22 10.12
C ASP A 84 -9.31 -8.92 10.49
N LYS A 85 -8.69 -8.07 11.32
CA LYS A 85 -9.19 -6.72 11.60
C LYS A 85 -9.14 -5.85 10.35
N ASP A 86 -7.99 -5.82 9.69
CA ASP A 86 -7.76 -5.00 8.50
C ASP A 86 -8.68 -5.40 7.33
N LEU A 87 -8.83 -6.71 7.11
CA LEU A 87 -9.77 -7.25 6.11
C LEU A 87 -11.24 -6.84 6.39
N ARG A 88 -11.66 -6.78 7.66
CA ARG A 88 -13.00 -6.29 8.01
C ARG A 88 -13.13 -4.80 7.74
N GLU A 89 -12.10 -4.02 8.06
CA GLU A 89 -12.09 -2.57 7.81
C GLU A 89 -12.14 -2.28 6.30
N HIS A 90 -11.48 -3.07 5.46
CA HIS A 90 -11.56 -2.97 3.99
C HIS A 90 -12.93 -3.28 3.38
N GLN A 91 -13.82 -3.95 4.12
CA GLN A 91 -15.19 -4.22 3.66
C GLN A 91 -16.16 -3.06 3.95
N GLU A 92 -15.75 -2.10 4.78
CA GLU A 92 -16.52 -0.90 5.08
C GLU A 92 -16.33 0.17 3.98
N PRO A 93 -17.26 1.15 3.86
CA PRO A 93 -17.16 2.18 2.83
C PRO A 93 -15.81 2.91 2.87
N PRO A 94 -15.15 3.08 1.72
CA PRO A 94 -13.74 3.50 1.64
C PRO A 94 -13.49 4.88 2.27
N PHE A 95 -14.50 5.75 2.34
CA PHE A 95 -14.39 7.07 2.94
C PHE A 95 -14.26 7.06 4.47
N GLU A 96 -14.85 6.08 5.16
CA GLU A 96 -14.70 5.93 6.62
C GLU A 96 -13.45 5.10 6.96
N THR A 97 -13.14 4.09 6.14
CA THR A 97 -12.01 3.18 6.32
C THR A 97 -10.65 3.84 6.08
N VAL A 98 -10.50 4.61 5.00
CA VAL A 98 -9.19 5.20 4.66
C VAL A 98 -8.77 6.26 5.69
N VAL A 99 -9.71 7.01 6.26
CA VAL A 99 -9.40 7.89 7.40
C VAL A 99 -8.98 7.06 8.62
N GLY A 100 -9.67 5.95 8.92
CA GLY A 100 -9.30 5.05 10.02
C GLY A 100 -7.90 4.41 9.86
N LEU A 101 -7.52 4.04 8.64
CA LEU A 101 -6.22 3.42 8.32
C LEU A 101 -5.07 4.45 8.25
N LEU A 102 -5.34 5.67 7.76
CA LEU A 102 -4.36 6.76 7.72
C LEU A 102 -4.15 7.42 9.10
N THR A 103 -5.19 7.42 9.94
CA THR A 103 -5.12 7.99 11.31
C THR A 103 -4.77 6.96 12.38
N ALA A 104 -4.83 5.66 12.07
CA ALA A 104 -4.17 4.65 12.89
C ALA A 104 -2.69 5.06 13.04
N PRO A 105 -2.14 5.11 14.27
CA PRO A 105 -0.85 5.75 14.49
C PRO A 105 0.20 5.10 13.61
N ILE A 106 0.70 5.86 12.63
CA ILE A 106 1.80 5.50 11.71
C ILE A 106 2.97 4.89 12.49
N ASP A 107 3.13 5.25 13.77
CA ASP A 107 4.09 4.66 14.72
C ASP A 107 3.92 3.15 14.91
N LYS A 108 2.68 2.63 15.03
CA LYS A 108 2.43 1.19 15.17
C LYS A 108 2.79 0.44 13.88
N LEU A 109 2.43 1.00 12.72
CA LEU A 109 2.83 0.44 11.42
C LEU A 109 4.34 0.54 11.21
N ARG A 110 4.99 1.63 11.61
CA ARG A 110 6.45 1.79 11.56
C ARG A 110 7.16 0.72 12.39
N ASP A 111 6.70 0.47 13.61
CA ASP A 111 7.29 -0.52 14.51
C ASP A 111 7.01 -1.96 14.04
N LEU A 112 5.87 -2.18 13.36
CA LEU A 112 5.54 -3.42 12.65
C LEU A 112 6.49 -3.65 11.47
N PHE A 113 6.70 -2.63 10.64
CA PHE A 113 7.58 -2.66 9.47
C PHE A 113 9.08 -2.65 9.83
N ALA A 114 9.45 -2.16 11.01
CA ALA A 114 10.82 -2.28 11.52
C ALA A 114 11.20 -3.73 11.88
N ARG A 115 10.20 -4.60 12.09
CA ARG A 115 10.38 -6.04 12.34
C ARG A 115 10.42 -6.86 11.05
N PHE A 116 10.09 -6.28 9.90
CA PHE A 116 10.30 -6.95 8.62
C PHE A 116 11.81 -7.09 8.38
N PRO A 117 12.28 -8.27 7.92
CA PRO A 117 13.66 -8.44 7.54
C PRO A 117 14.03 -7.39 6.48
N LYS A 118 15.12 -6.65 6.73
CA LYS A 118 15.78 -5.91 5.65
C LYS A 118 16.57 -6.95 4.89
N ASP A 119 16.13 -7.31 3.69
CA ASP A 119 16.93 -8.16 2.83
C ASP A 119 18.30 -7.49 2.61
N ASN A 120 19.35 -8.22 2.97
CA ASN A 120 20.76 -7.91 2.76
C ASN A 120 21.07 -7.68 1.27
#